data_AF-A0A8J3SW79-F1
#
_entry.id   AF-A0A8J3SW79-F1
#
_cell.length_a   1.000
_cell.length_b   1.000
_cell.length_c   1.000
_cell.angle_alpha   90.00
_cell.angle_beta   90.00
_cell.angle_gamma   90.00
#
_symmetry.space_group_name_H-M   'P 1'
#
loop_
_entity.id
_entity.type
_entity.pdbx_description
1 polymer ?
#
loop_
_entity_poly.entity_id
_entity_poly.type
_entity_poly.pdbx_seq_one_letter_code
_entity_poly.pdbx_strand_id
1 'polypeptide(L)'
;MARVRRPSPQTAAVLAALAEAGSDWSHGYDLCRALGLKAGTVYPILIRLAERGQVETSWEADPPRGRPARHLYRLTAAGSELAHTIAAPARAVTVTASARAGDDAPAPGAARLLPGAI
;
A
#
# COMPACT_ATOMS: atom_id res chain seq x y z
N MET A 1 -24.78 13.84 0.76
CA MET A 1 -23.81 13.66 1.87
C MET A 1 -23.24 12.24 1.80
N ALA A 2 -22.07 12.06 1.17
CA ALA A 2 -21.43 10.75 1.12
C ALA A 2 -20.91 10.40 2.52
N ARG A 3 -21.44 9.32 3.12
CA ARG A 3 -20.94 8.81 4.41
C ARG A 3 -19.44 8.56 4.27
N VAL A 4 -18.63 9.27 5.06
CA VAL A 4 -17.22 8.93 5.28
C VAL A 4 -17.20 7.58 5.98
N ARG A 5 -17.19 6.50 5.20
CA ARG A 5 -17.04 5.16 5.76
C ARG A 5 -15.63 5.09 6.30
N ARG A 6 -15.51 4.92 7.62
CA ARG A 6 -14.23 4.63 8.25
C ARG A 6 -13.63 3.42 7.53
N PRO A 7 -12.39 3.53 7.04
CA PRO A 7 -11.73 2.41 6.40
C PRO A 7 -11.61 1.23 7.38
N SER A 8 -11.46 0.02 6.85
CA SER A 8 -11.24 -1.15 7.70
C SER A 8 -9.96 -0.97 8.52
N PRO A 9 -9.82 -1.67 9.66
CA PRO A 9 -8.61 -1.59 10.47
C PRO A 9 -7.35 -1.97 9.69
N GLN A 10 -7.44 -2.90 8.74
CA GLN A 10 -6.30 -3.25 7.88
C GLN A 10 -5.93 -2.10 6.94
N THR A 11 -6.92 -1.42 6.34
CA THR A 11 -6.66 -0.26 5.47
C THR A 11 -6.05 0.89 6.27
N ALA A 12 -6.53 1.14 7.49
CA ALA A 12 -5.95 2.13 8.38
C ALA A 12 -4.48 1.81 8.71
N ALA A 13 -4.16 0.55 9.00
CA ALA A 13 -2.80 0.11 9.28
C ALA A 13 -1.87 0.28 8.07
N VAL A 14 -2.34 -0.04 6.85
CA VAL A 14 -1.57 0.17 5.62
C VAL A 14 -1.31 1.66 5.37
N LEU A 15 -2.32 2.52 5.55
CA LEU A 15 -2.16 3.97 5.42
C LEU A 15 -1.19 4.53 6.47
N ALA A 16 -1.24 4.05 7.71
CA ALA A 16 -0.32 4.46 8.77
C ALA A 16 1.13 4.07 8.45
N ALA A 17 1.37 2.82 8.04
CA ALA A 17 2.72 2.37 7.67
C ALA A 17 3.29 3.16 6.48
N LEU A 18 2.46 3.47 5.47
CA LEU A 18 2.88 4.33 4.37
C LEU A 18 3.11 5.79 4.80
N ALA A 19 2.38 6.28 5.82
CA ALA A 19 2.59 7.61 6.37
C ALA A 19 3.88 7.71 7.18
N GLU A 20 4.26 6.65 7.90
CA GLU A 20 5.55 6.55 8.59
C GLU A 20 6.74 6.59 7.61
N ALA A 21 6.59 6.00 6.42
CA ALA A 21 7.57 6.11 5.33
C ALA A 21 7.60 7.50 4.65
N GLY A 22 6.59 8.35 4.89
CA GLY A 22 6.54 9.71 4.38
C GLY A 22 6.55 9.79 2.85
N SER A 23 7.53 10.52 2.30
CA SER A 23 7.70 10.70 0.85
C SER A 23 8.54 9.61 0.19
N ASP A 24 9.02 8.63 0.96
CA ASP A 24 9.80 7.51 0.45
C ASP A 24 8.90 6.42 -0.14
N TRP A 25 9.49 5.65 -1.05
CA TRP A 25 8.83 4.51 -1.68
C TRP A 25 8.86 3.29 -0.74
N SER A 26 7.71 2.65 -0.56
CA SER A 26 7.55 1.43 0.25
C SER A 26 7.27 0.21 -0.63
N HIS A 27 7.84 -0.95 -0.28
CA HIS A 27 7.50 -2.20 -0.95
C HIS A 27 6.26 -2.84 -0.33
N GLY A 28 5.35 -3.36 -1.17
CA GLY A 28 4.16 -4.09 -0.71
C GLY A 28 4.50 -5.30 0.18
N TYR A 29 5.63 -5.98 -0.11
CA TYR A 29 6.15 -7.07 0.70
C TYR A 29 6.62 -6.61 2.10
N ASP A 30 7.31 -5.48 2.18
CA ASP A 30 7.77 -4.93 3.45
C ASP A 30 6.60 -4.49 4.31
N LEU A 31 5.54 -3.93 3.70
CA LEU A 31 4.28 -3.63 4.38
C LEU A 31 3.61 -4.88 4.94
N CYS A 32 3.61 -6.00 4.19
CA CYS A 32 3.11 -7.28 4.70
C CYS A 32 3.90 -7.72 5.95
N ARG A 33 5.24 -7.62 5.91
CA ARG A 33 6.11 -8.00 7.02
C ARG A 33 5.94 -7.09 8.24
N ALA A 34 5.92 -5.77 8.03
CA ALA A 34 5.78 -4.78 9.10
C ALA A 34 4.42 -4.88 9.80
N LEU A 35 3.36 -5.13 9.04
CA LEU A 35 1.99 -5.20 9.57
C LEU A 35 1.56 -6.61 10.01
N GLY A 36 2.37 -7.63 9.74
CA GLY A 36 1.99 -9.04 9.96
C GLY A 36 0.78 -9.48 9.13
N LEU A 37 0.47 -8.76 8.03
CA LEU A 37 -0.67 -9.02 7.17
C LEU A 37 -0.26 -9.89 5.98
N LYS A 38 -1.21 -10.67 5.48
CA LYS A 38 -0.99 -11.49 4.28
C LYS A 38 -0.98 -10.61 3.03
N ALA A 39 -0.22 -11.03 2.03
CA ALA A 39 -0.23 -10.45 0.68
C ALA A 39 -1.65 -10.33 0.12
N GLY A 40 -2.46 -11.38 0.24
CA GLY A 40 -3.87 -11.39 -0.18
C GLY A 40 -4.79 -10.42 0.57
N THR A 41 -4.29 -9.73 1.60
CA THR A 41 -4.98 -8.62 2.27
C THR A 41 -4.37 -7.28 1.89
N VAL A 42 -3.04 -7.16 1.93
CA VAL A 42 -2.32 -5.91 1.67
C VAL A 42 -2.45 -5.47 0.21
N TYR A 43 -2.22 -6.36 -0.76
CA TYR A 43 -2.26 -5.96 -2.17
C TYR A 43 -3.64 -5.50 -2.64
N PRO A 44 -4.76 -6.20 -2.32
CA PRO A 44 -6.09 -5.68 -2.64
C PRO A 44 -6.40 -4.33 -1.98
N ILE A 45 -5.88 -4.07 -0.79
CA ILE A 45 -5.99 -2.75 -0.15
C ILE A 45 -5.21 -1.71 -0.94
N LEU A 46 -3.94 -1.97 -1.25
CA LEU A 46 -3.08 -1.06 -2.03
C LEU A 46 -3.68 -0.75 -3.40
N ILE A 47 -4.22 -1.74 -4.11
CA ILE A 47 -4.92 -1.57 -5.38
C ILE A 47 -6.09 -0.61 -5.21
N ARG A 48 -6.96 -0.83 -4.21
CA ARG A 48 -8.13 0.03 -3.98
C ARG A 48 -7.76 1.44 -3.55
N LEU A 49 -6.66 1.62 -2.82
CA LEU A 49 -6.14 2.95 -2.46
C LEU A 49 -5.57 3.66 -3.69
N ALA A 50 -4.87 2.95 -4.56
CA ALA A 50 -4.34 3.49 -5.81
C ALA A 50 -5.47 3.87 -6.80
N GLU A 51 -6.49 3.04 -6.95
CA GLU A 51 -7.69 3.34 -7.74
C GLU A 51 -8.43 4.60 -7.25
N ARG A 52 -8.27 4.95 -5.97
CA ARG A 52 -8.85 6.15 -5.35
C ARG A 52 -7.90 7.36 -5.39
N GLY A 53 -6.70 7.23 -5.96
CA GLY A 53 -5.69 8.28 -5.98
C GLY A 53 -5.08 8.59 -4.61
N GLN A 54 -5.17 7.67 -3.64
CA GLN A 54 -4.62 7.83 -2.29
C GLN A 54 -3.19 7.29 -2.19
N VAL A 55 -2.83 6.38 -3.09
CA VAL A 55 -1.50 5.78 -3.18
C VAL A 55 -1.00 5.89 -4.61
N GLU A 56 0.21 6.36 -4.77
CA GLU A 56 0.97 6.26 -6.01
C GLU A 56 1.64 4.90 -6.11
N THR A 57 1.63 4.36 -7.32
CA THR A 57 2.32 3.11 -7.66
C THR A 57 3.41 3.38 -8.67
N SER A 58 4.58 2.78 -8.47
CA SER A 58 5.68 2.83 -9.42
C SER A 58 6.41 1.50 -9.46
N TRP A 59 7.13 1.26 -10.55
CA TRP A 59 8.07 0.14 -10.62
C TRP A 59 9.45 0.60 -10.14
N GLU A 60 10.18 -0.30 -9.47
CA GLU A 60 11.60 -0.09 -9.15
C GLU A 60 12.38 0.21 -10.43
N ALA A 61 13.01 1.39 -10.49
CA ALA A 61 13.66 1.90 -11.70
C ALA A 61 14.99 1.19 -12.01
N ASP A 62 15.72 0.75 -10.98
CA ASP A 62 17.00 0.04 -11.12
C ASP A 62 16.95 -1.31 -10.39
N PRO A 63 16.29 -2.32 -10.99
CA PRO A 63 16.24 -3.64 -10.39
C PRO A 63 17.61 -4.35 -10.51
N PRO A 64 18.12 -4.96 -9.42
CA PRO A 64 19.30 -5.81 -9.46
C PRO A 64 19.22 -6.88 -10.55
N ARG A 65 20.36 -7.16 -11.21
CA ARG A 65 20.46 -8.20 -12.24
C ARG A 65 19.94 -9.54 -11.71
N GLY A 66 18.95 -10.10 -12.39
CA GLY A 66 18.40 -11.43 -12.09
C GLY A 66 17.15 -11.45 -11.21
N ARG A 67 16.57 -10.30 -10.83
CA ARG A 67 15.23 -10.26 -10.21
C ARG A 67 14.28 -9.36 -11.00
N PRO A 68 12.98 -9.68 -11.06
CA PRO A 68 12.00 -8.78 -11.64
C PRO A 68 11.89 -7.49 -10.82
N ALA A 69 11.53 -6.39 -11.49
CA ALA A 69 11.26 -5.12 -10.83
C ALA A 69 10.17 -5.28 -9.77
N ARG A 70 10.33 -4.59 -8.63
CA ARG A 70 9.37 -4.62 -7.53
C ARG A 70 8.39 -3.46 -7.65
N HIS A 71 7.16 -3.68 -7.23
CA HIS A 71 6.19 -2.60 -7.07
C HIS A 71 6.49 -1.77 -5.82
N LEU A 72 6.52 -0.47 -6.04
CA LEU A 72 6.70 0.58 -5.06
C LEU A 72 5.39 1.31 -4.85
N TYR A 73 5.11 1.65 -3.59
CA TYR A 73 3.91 2.32 -3.14
C TYR A 73 4.30 3.53 -2.30
N ARG A 74 3.64 4.66 -2.52
CA ARG A 74 3.83 5.89 -1.74
C ARG A 74 2.49 6.58 -1.50
N LEU A 75 2.31 7.27 -0.39
CA LEU A 75 1.11 8.12 -0.23
C LEU A 75 1.13 9.29 -1.19
N THR A 76 -0.03 9.60 -1.75
CA THR A 76 -0.28 10.90 -2.36
C THR A 76 -0.62 11.92 -1.28
N ALA A 77 -0.68 13.21 -1.62
CA ALA A 77 -1.18 14.24 -0.71
C ALA A 77 -2.56 13.88 -0.13
N ALA A 78 -3.48 13.38 -0.96
CA ALA A 78 -4.80 12.93 -0.52
C ALA A 78 -4.73 11.70 0.40
N GLY A 79 -3.79 10.78 0.16
CA GLY A 79 -3.50 9.65 1.03
C GLY A 79 -2.96 10.07 2.40
N SER A 80 -2.07 11.05 2.44
CA SER A 80 -1.51 11.62 3.67
C SER A 80 -2.57 12.31 4.52
N GLU A 81 -3.43 13.14 3.91
CA GLU A 81 -4.56 13.76 4.62
C GLU A 81 -5.51 12.71 5.20
N LEU A 82 -5.79 11.66 4.43
CA LEU A 82 -6.62 10.56 4.88
C LEU A 82 -5.98 9.81 6.05
N ALA A 83 -4.69 9.47 5.95
CA ALA A 83 -3.95 8.81 7.02
C ALA A 83 -3.99 9.66 8.29
N HIS A 84 -3.80 10.97 8.17
CA HIS A 84 -3.86 11.89 9.31
C HIS A 84 -5.26 11.93 9.95
N THR A 85 -6.31 11.93 9.13
CA THR A 85 -7.71 11.90 9.60
C THR A 85 -8.04 10.60 10.35
N ILE A 86 -7.44 9.47 9.95
CA ILE A 86 -7.68 8.15 10.55
C ILE A 86 -6.81 7.89 11.78
N ALA A 87 -5.59 8.45 11.82
CA ALA A 87 -4.64 8.29 12.94
C ALA A 87 -5.11 8.99 14.23
N ALA A 88 -6.14 9.83 14.16
CA ALA A 88 -6.89 10.24 15.35
C ALA A 88 -7.39 8.99 16.11
N PRO A 89 -7.12 8.87 17.41
CA PRO A 89 -6.60 7.66 18.05
C PRO A 89 -7.49 6.41 17.86
N ALA A 90 -7.00 5.46 17.06
CA ALA A 90 -7.50 4.09 17.01
C ALA A 90 -6.35 3.13 17.35
N ARG A 91 -6.40 2.64 18.59
CA ARG A 91 -5.42 1.79 19.29
C ARG A 91 -5.11 0.50 18.50
N ALA A 92 -3.83 0.15 18.51
CA ALA A 92 -3.17 -0.96 17.82
C ALA A 92 -4.01 -2.25 17.69
N VAL A 93 -4.15 -2.74 16.46
CA VAL A 93 -4.74 -4.06 16.18
C VAL A 93 -3.64 -5.11 16.26
N THR A 94 -3.70 -5.96 17.27
CA THR A 94 -2.95 -7.21 17.33
C THR A 94 -3.65 -8.23 16.42
N VAL A 95 -3.05 -8.59 15.27
CA VAL A 95 -3.56 -9.65 14.40
C VAL A 95 -2.77 -10.94 14.63
N THR A 96 -3.45 -11.95 15.16
CA THR A 96 -2.93 -13.31 15.31
C THR A 96 -2.92 -14.02 13.95
N ALA A 97 -1.74 -14.43 13.49
CA ALA A 97 -1.55 -15.09 12.20
C ALA A 97 -2.03 -16.55 12.21
N SER A 98 -2.78 -16.95 11.18
CA SER A 98 -3.06 -18.36 10.86
C SER A 98 -2.58 -18.68 9.44
N ALA A 99 -1.76 -19.73 9.34
CA ALA A 99 -0.96 -20.12 8.18
C ALA A 99 -1.76 -20.85 7.06
N ARG A 100 -1.33 -20.64 5.80
CA ARG A 100 -0.99 -21.66 4.79
C ARG A 100 -0.77 -21.04 3.40
N ALA A 101 0.40 -21.38 2.83
CA ALA A 101 0.81 -21.61 1.44
C ALA A 101 0.29 -20.74 0.27
N GLY A 102 1.24 -20.28 -0.56
CA GLY A 102 1.03 -19.98 -1.99
C GLY A 102 1.64 -18.66 -2.43
N ASP A 103 2.90 -18.67 -2.86
CA ASP A 103 3.53 -17.60 -3.64
C ASP A 103 2.81 -17.46 -4.98
N ASP A 104 1.90 -16.49 -5.08
CA ASP A 104 1.46 -15.94 -6.36
C ASP A 104 0.99 -14.50 -6.11
N ALA A 105 1.92 -13.55 -6.25
CA ALA A 105 1.57 -12.13 -6.26
C ALA A 105 0.91 -11.84 -7.61
N PRO A 106 -0.38 -11.49 -7.68
CA PRO A 106 -1.04 -11.20 -8.95
C PRO A 106 -0.42 -9.95 -9.56
N ALA A 107 -0.09 -10.00 -10.85
CA ALA A 107 0.28 -8.82 -11.61
C ALA A 107 -0.93 -7.87 -11.73
N PRO A 108 -0.94 -6.67 -11.11
CA PRO A 108 -1.90 -5.64 -11.46
C PRO A 108 -1.65 -5.22 -12.91
N GLY A 109 -2.72 -5.23 -13.70
CA GLY A 109 -2.72 -4.97 -15.13
C GLY A 109 -2.04 -3.65 -15.50
N ALA A 110 -1.42 -3.68 -16.68
CA ALA A 110 -0.65 -2.61 -17.30
C ALA A 110 -1.32 -1.23 -17.21
N ALA A 111 -0.88 -0.40 -16.27
CA ALA A 111 -1.07 1.05 -16.32
C ALA A 111 0.30 1.69 -16.54
N ARG A 112 0.63 1.83 -17.82
CA ARG A 112 1.78 2.56 -18.35
C ARG A 112 1.63 4.04 -17.99
N LEU A 113 2.38 4.53 -17.00
CA LEU A 113 2.60 5.98 -16.82
C LEU A 113 3.86 6.35 -17.61
N LEU A 114 3.61 6.98 -18.76
CA LEU A 114 4.61 7.71 -19.54
C LEU A 114 5.14 8.89 -18.68
N PRO A 115 6.44 9.14 -18.60
CA PRO A 115 6.92 10.44 -18.14
C PRO A 115 6.66 11.46 -19.27
N GLY A 116 5.78 12.41 -18.99
CA GLY A 116 5.62 13.61 -19.81
C GLY A 116 6.68 14.65 -19.47
N ALA A 117 7.17 15.29 -20.53
CA ALA A 117 7.74 16.64 -20.60
C ALA A 117 9.08 16.90 -19.91
N ILE A 118 10.15 16.99 -20.72
CA ILE A 118 10.61 18.27 -21.30
C ILE A 118 11.11 18.05 -22.72
#